data_AF-A0A3S4URA1-F1
#
_entry.id   AF-A0A3S4URA1-F1
#
_cell.length_a   1.000
_cell.length_b   1.000
_cell.length_c   1.000
_cell.angle_alpha   90.00
_cell.angle_beta   90.00
_cell.angle_gamma   90.00
#
_symmetry.space_group_name_H-M   'P 1'
#
loop_
_entity.id
_entity.type
_entity.pdbx_description
1 polymer ?
#
loop_
_entity_poly.entity_id
_entity_poly.type
_entity_poly.pdbx_seq_one_letter_code
_entity_poly.pdbx_strand_id
1 'polypeptide(L)' 'MTKLESRPIYGKPWEEMFYLEIEANIHHPNTQDALEELKNHSNYLKILGCYPSEIVKPVNI' A
#
# COMPACT_ATOMS: atom_id res chain seq x y z
N MET A 1 6.40 -0.28 -7.57
CA MET A 1 5.78 -1.34 -6.75
C MET A 1 6.85 -2.38 -6.48
N THR A 2 7.14 -2.67 -5.23
CA THR A 2 8.25 -3.57 -4.83
C THR A 2 7.74 -4.94 -4.41
N LYS A 3 6.49 -5.03 -3.93
CA LYS A 3 5.88 -6.28 -3.46
C LYS A 3 4.38 -6.31 -3.69
N LEU A 4 3.86 -7.45 -4.14
CA LEU A 4 2.43 -7.74 -4.21
C LEU A 4 2.21 -9.23 -3.89
N GLU A 5 1.63 -9.54 -2.74
CA GLU A 5 1.39 -10.91 -2.28
C GLU A 5 -0.09 -11.14 -1.97
N SER A 6 -0.69 -12.16 -2.59
CA SER A 6 -2.04 -12.62 -2.30
C SER A 6 -2.07 -13.49 -1.04
N ARG A 7 -3.10 -13.32 -0.20
CA ARG A 7 -3.39 -14.15 0.96
C ARG A 7 -4.86 -14.58 0.93
N PRO A 8 -5.14 -15.89 1.12
CA PRO A 8 -6.52 -16.35 1.21
C PRO A 8 -7.18 -15.82 2.49
N ILE A 9 -8.46 -15.48 2.41
CA ILE A 9 -9.26 -15.12 3.58
C ILE A 9 -10.02 -16.37 4.03
N TYR A 10 -9.66 -16.90 5.20
CA TYR A 10 -10.33 -18.08 5.76
C TYR A 10 -11.82 -17.81 5.98
N GLY A 11 -12.67 -18.69 5.47
CA GLY A 11 -14.12 -18.57 5.59
C GLY A 11 -14.79 -17.66 4.54
N LYS A 12 -14.02 -17.08 3.61
CA LYS A 12 -14.56 -16.26 2.52
C LYS A 12 -14.09 -16.73 1.15
N PRO A 13 -14.80 -17.69 0.52
CA PRO A 13 -14.46 -18.15 -0.82
C PRO A 13 -14.49 -16.98 -1.82
N TRP A 14 -13.53 -16.95 -2.74
CA TRP A 14 -13.40 -15.94 -3.80
C TRP A 14 -13.05 -14.52 -3.34
N GLU A 15 -12.84 -14.30 -2.04
CA GLU A 15 -12.22 -13.07 -1.54
C GLU A 15 -10.72 -13.29 -1.31
N GLU A 16 -9.91 -12.39 -1.85
CA GLU A 16 -8.46 -12.37 -1.65
C GLU A 16 -8.04 -11.08 -0.94
N MET A 17 -7.03 -11.19 -0.07
CA MET A 17 -6.36 -10.05 0.53
C MET A 17 -4.98 -9.88 -0.10
N PHE A 18 -4.57 -8.64 -0.36
CA PHE A 18 -3.25 -8.35 -0.91
C PHE A 18 -2.41 -7.57 0.08
N TYR A 19 -1.15 -7.99 0.26
CA TYR A 19 -0.11 -7.15 0.84
C TYR A 19 0.65 -6.46 -0.29
N LEU A 20 0.69 -5.12 -0.22
CA LEU A 20 1.29 -4.26 -1.22
C LEU A 20 2.41 -3.42 -0.58
N GLU A 21 3.56 -3.35 -1.25
CA GLU A 21 4.59 -2.36 -0.95
C GLU A 21 4.88 -1.53 -2.21
N ILE A 22 4.92 -0.22 -2.02
CA ILE A 22 5.21 0.76 -3.08
C ILE A 22 6.24 1.78 -2.59
N GLU A 23 7.08 2.23 -3.51
CA GLU A 23 8.00 3.34 -3.28
C GLU A 23 7.25 4.64 -3.48
N ALA A 24 6.64 5.15 -2.41
CA ALA A 24 5.88 6.39 -2.44
C ALA A 24 5.88 7.05 -1.07
N ASN A 25 5.77 8.38 -1.06
CA ASN A 25 5.46 9.11 0.17
C ASN A 25 3.95 9.27 0.28
N ILE A 26 3.38 8.96 1.45
CA ILE A 26 1.94 9.04 1.73
C ILE A 26 1.39 10.47 1.65
N HIS A 27 2.23 11.49 1.82
CA HIS A 27 1.86 12.90 1.73
C HIS A 27 2.02 13.46 0.31
N HIS A 28 2.52 12.67 -0.65
CA HIS A 28 2.60 13.12 -2.03
C HIS A 28 1.21 13.09 -2.67
N PRO A 29 0.76 14.15 -3.38
CA PRO A 29 -0.60 14.25 -3.93
C PRO A 29 -1.00 13.04 -4.77
N ASN A 30 -0.16 12.62 -5.72
CA ASN A 30 -0.44 11.46 -6.56
C ASN A 30 -0.64 10.16 -5.76
N THR A 31 0.04 9.99 -4.62
CA THR A 31 -0.14 8.82 -3.75
C THR A 31 -1.49 8.87 -3.06
N GLN A 32 -1.92 10.05 -2.62
CA GLN A 32 -3.22 10.24 -1.98
C GLN A 32 -4.35 9.95 -2.96
N ASP A 33 -4.25 10.46 -4.19
CA ASP A 33 -5.23 10.21 -5.25
C ASP A 33 -5.31 8.71 -5.58
N ALA A 34 -4.17 8.04 -5.72
CA ALA A 34 -4.12 6.59 -5.98
C ALA A 34 -4.69 5.76 -4.82
N LEU A 35 -4.44 6.16 -3.57
CA LEU A 35 -5.02 5.49 -2.39
C LEU A 35 -6.54 5.68 -2.32
N GLU A 36 -7.05 6.86 -2.72
CA GLU A 36 -8.48 7.12 -2.76
C GLU A 36 -9.18 6.31 -3.86
N GLU A 37 -8.57 6.24 -5.04
CA GLU A 37 -9.04 5.37 -6.12
C GLU A 37 -9.05 3.89 -5.67
N LEU A 38 -7.98 3.43 -5.00
CA LEU A 38 -7.88 2.06 -4.51
C LEU A 38 -8.98 1.70 -3.50
N LYS A 39 -9.43 2.64 -2.67
CA LYS A 39 -10.57 2.41 -1.76
C LYS A 39 -11.86 2.09 -2.52
N ASN A 40 -12.06 2.66 -3.71
CA ASN A 40 -13.25 2.37 -4.52
C ASN A 40 -13.21 0.99 -5.17
N HIS A 41 -12.01 0.41 -5.31
CA HIS A 41 -11.79 -0.92 -5.91
C HIS A 41 -11.57 -2.03 -4.89
N SER A 42 -11.62 -1.73 -3.59
CA SER A 42 -11.37 -2.71 -2.52
C SER A 42 -12.43 -2.61 -1.42
N ASN A 43 -12.84 -3.76 -0.89
CA ASN A 43 -13.77 -3.80 0.25
C ASN A 43 -13.12 -3.30 1.55
N TYR A 44 -11.79 -3.35 1.62
CA TYR A 44 -11.01 -2.97 2.79
C TYR A 44 -9.61 -2.54 2.36
N LEU A 45 -9.19 -1.37 2.84
CA LEU A 45 -7.82 -0.86 2.67
C LEU A 45 -7.27 -0.47 4.04
N LYS A 46 -6.09 -0.99 4.38
CA LYS A 46 -5.36 -0.62 5.60
C LYS A 46 -3.93 -0.22 5.26
N ILE A 47 -3.55 0.97 5.69
CA ILE A 47 -2.17 1.45 5.62
C ILE A 47 -1.43 0.95 6.86
N LEU A 48 -0.39 0.14 6.66
CA LEU A 48 0.42 -0.42 7.75
C LEU A 48 1.56 0.49 8.19
N GLY A 49 2.01 1.39 7.32
CA GLY A 49 3.04 2.38 7.62
C GLY A 49 3.59 3.04 6.37
N CYS A 50 4.33 4.13 6.58
CA CYS A 50 5.14 4.81 5.57
C CYS A 50 6.49 5.04 6.22
N TYR A 51 7.53 4.36 5.73
CA TYR A 51 8.86 4.39 6.31
C TYR A 51 9.90 4.80 5.27
N PRO A 52 11.04 5.39 5.70
CA PRO A 52 12.14 5.69 4.80
C PRO A 52 12.65 4.41 4.13
N SER A 53 12.93 4.48 2.83
CA SER A 53 13.63 3.40 2.14
C SER A 53 15.07 3.33 2.66
N GLU A 54 15.58 2.12 2.92
CA GLU A 54 16.98 1.91 3.32
C GLU A 54 17.97 2.40 2.25
N ILE A 55 17.52 2.49 1.00
CA ILE A 55 18.33 2.92 -0.16
C ILE A 55 18.38 4.46 -0.26
N VAL A 56 17.39 5.16 0.29
CA VAL A 56 17.28 6.62 0.18
C VAL A 56 17.90 7.29 1.42
N LYS A 57 19.02 7.99 1.21
CA LYS A 57 19.65 8.77 2.29
C LYS A 57 18.68 9.83 2.82
N PRO A 58 18.51 9.95 4.15
CA PRO A 58 17.67 10.99 4.73
C PRO A 58 18.16 12.38 4.29
N VAL A 59 17.22 13.31 4.07
CA VAL A 59 17.54 14.71 3.84
C VAL A 59 18.28 15.24 5.07
N ASN A 60 19.50 15.75 4.87
CA ASN A 60 20.19 16.52 5.91
C ASN A 60 19.44 17.84 6.05
N ILE A 61 18.90 18.09 7.24
CA ILE A 61 18.35 19.38 7.66
C ILE A 61 19.51 20.27 8.08
#